data_AF-A0A9W8I4Z2-F1
#
_entry.id   AF-A0A9W8I4Z2-F1
#
_cell.length_a   1.000
_cell.length_b   1.000
_cell.length_c   1.000
_cell.angle_alpha   90.00
_cell.angle_beta   90.00
_cell.angle_gamma   90.00
#
_symmetry.space_group_name_H-M   'P 1'
#
loop_
_entity.id
_entity.type
_entity.pdbx_description
1 polymer ?
#
loop_
_entity_poly.entity_id
_entity_poly.type
_entity_poly.pdbx_seq_one_letter_code
_entity_poly.pdbx_strand_id
1 'polypeptide(L)'
;PQYVLSLTQELANESAQAAVRTAAGIALKNALTAKDESLQEQHSQRWLQVDEGVRGQVKQGAMVTLGSENRQATTAAAQAIAAITATELPQGQWLDVITLLLQNVSTNNTGLKVASLQTIGFICESINPDILATQSNPILTAVVQGANSEETSQEVRYAAITALLNSLEFVRQNFENEGERNVIMQTVCEATQSPDGNVQVAAFECLVRIMQLYYDKMRFYMEKALYGLTVIGMKHEDEKIALQAIEFWST
;
A
#
# COMPACT_ATOMS: atom_id res chain seq x y z
N PRO A 1 -19.60 20.03 0.01
CA PRO A 1 -19.26 19.90 1.45
C PRO A 1 -20.17 18.94 2.23
N GLN A 2 -21.48 19.21 2.32
CA GLN A 2 -22.39 18.38 3.15
C GLN A 2 -22.48 16.92 2.66
N TYR A 3 -22.50 16.71 1.34
CA TYR A 3 -22.57 15.38 0.75
C TYR A 3 -21.43 14.44 1.19
N VAL A 4 -20.17 14.89 1.05
CA VAL A 4 -18.98 14.09 1.45
C VAL A 4 -18.93 13.86 2.96
N LEU A 5 -19.43 14.81 3.75
CA LEU A 5 -19.51 14.67 5.20
C LEU A 5 -20.52 13.59 5.60
N SER A 6 -21.72 13.61 5.02
CA SER A 6 -22.74 12.58 5.28
C SER A 6 -22.29 11.19 4.84
N LEU A 7 -21.61 11.07 3.69
CA LEU A 7 -21.02 9.80 3.27
C LEU A 7 -19.97 9.29 4.28
N THR A 8 -19.13 10.18 4.80
CA THR A 8 -18.11 9.79 5.78
C THR A 8 -18.73 9.38 7.11
N GLN A 9 -19.79 10.06 7.55
CA GLN A 9 -20.53 9.70 8.77
C GLN A 9 -21.15 8.30 8.64
N GLU A 10 -21.76 7.98 7.51
CA GLU A 10 -22.29 6.64 7.26
C GLU A 10 -21.17 5.59 7.14
N LEU A 11 -20.05 5.92 6.49
CA LEU A 11 -18.88 5.02 6.41
C LEU A 11 -18.33 4.67 7.81
N ALA A 12 -18.24 5.67 8.70
CA ALA A 12 -17.76 5.51 10.08
C ALA A 12 -18.80 4.93 11.04
N ASN A 13 -20.07 4.78 10.62
CA ASN A 13 -21.15 4.30 11.47
C ASN A 13 -21.12 2.77 11.61
N GLU A 14 -20.53 2.27 12.71
CA GLU A 14 -20.47 0.83 13.01
C GLU A 14 -21.86 0.17 13.17
N SER A 15 -22.91 0.94 13.48
CA SER A 15 -24.27 0.41 13.58
C SER A 15 -24.96 0.24 12.23
N ALA A 16 -24.42 0.82 11.15
CA ALA A 16 -24.99 0.74 9.82
C ALA A 16 -24.67 -0.61 9.15
N GLN A 17 -25.50 -1.00 8.18
CA GLN A 17 -25.27 -2.22 7.41
C GLN A 17 -23.96 -2.15 6.61
N ALA A 18 -23.22 -3.26 6.59
CA ALA A 18 -21.95 -3.40 5.86
C ALA A 18 -21.99 -2.85 4.42
N ALA A 19 -23.04 -3.20 3.68
CA ALA A 19 -23.22 -2.77 2.30
C ALA A 19 -23.41 -1.25 2.17
N VAL A 20 -24.12 -0.62 3.11
CA VAL A 20 -24.35 0.83 3.12
C VAL A 20 -23.05 1.58 3.39
N ARG A 21 -22.28 1.11 4.38
CA ARG A 21 -20.95 1.68 4.70
C ARG A 21 -20.01 1.59 3.51
N THR A 22 -19.94 0.42 2.89
CA THR A 22 -19.10 0.17 1.71
C THR A 22 -19.52 1.05 0.54
N ALA A 23 -20.82 1.17 0.27
CA ALA A 23 -21.34 2.05 -0.76
C ALA A 23 -21.03 3.53 -0.49
N ALA A 24 -21.08 3.96 0.78
CA ALA A 24 -20.74 5.31 1.19
C ALA A 24 -19.26 5.63 0.93
N GLY A 25 -18.35 4.70 1.27
CA GLY A 25 -16.92 4.84 0.99
C GLY A 25 -16.59 4.85 -0.52
N ILE A 26 -17.24 4.00 -1.31
CA ILE A 26 -17.09 3.99 -2.77
C ILE A 26 -17.62 5.30 -3.37
N ALA A 27 -18.77 5.80 -2.91
CA ALA A 27 -19.31 7.08 -3.34
C ALA A 27 -18.38 8.24 -2.99
N LEU A 28 -17.75 8.21 -1.80
CA LEU A 28 -16.75 9.19 -1.39
C LEU A 28 -15.53 9.17 -2.31
N LYS A 29 -14.99 7.98 -2.62
CA LYS A 29 -13.89 7.81 -3.59
C LYS A 29 -14.28 8.35 -4.96
N ASN A 30 -15.47 8.02 -5.47
CA ASN A 30 -15.93 8.47 -6.79
C ASN A 30 -16.23 9.97 -6.85
N ALA A 31 -16.45 10.63 -5.70
CA ALA A 31 -16.57 12.09 -5.65
C ALA A 31 -15.21 12.81 -5.85
N LEU A 32 -14.11 12.08 -5.68
CA LEU A 32 -12.73 12.57 -5.73
C LEU A 32 -11.95 12.03 -6.94
N THR A 33 -12.37 10.91 -7.51
CA THR A 33 -11.65 10.22 -8.59
C THR A 33 -12.48 10.10 -9.85
N ALA A 34 -11.83 10.25 -11.00
CA ALA A 34 -12.39 10.04 -12.32
C ALA A 34 -11.34 9.39 -13.23
N LYS A 35 -11.80 8.58 -14.20
CA LYS A 35 -10.91 7.98 -15.20
C LYS A 35 -10.46 8.97 -16.28
N ASP A 36 -11.27 10.01 -16.51
CA ASP A 36 -10.96 11.08 -17.45
C ASP A 36 -10.14 12.16 -16.74
N GLU A 37 -9.01 12.55 -17.32
CA GLU A 37 -8.06 13.50 -16.72
C GLU A 37 -8.70 14.87 -16.48
N SER A 38 -9.51 15.37 -17.41
CA SER A 38 -10.16 16.67 -17.27
C SER A 38 -11.19 16.67 -16.14
N LEU A 39 -11.92 15.56 -15.99
CA LEU A 39 -12.87 15.39 -14.89
C LEU A 39 -12.14 15.18 -13.56
N GLN A 40 -11.00 14.50 -13.56
CA GLN A 40 -10.15 14.33 -12.38
C GLN A 40 -9.68 15.68 -11.85
N GLU A 41 -9.19 16.57 -12.72
CA GLU A 41 -8.80 17.93 -12.33
C GLU A 41 -9.97 18.72 -11.74
N GLN A 42 -11.17 18.61 -12.33
CA GLN A 42 -12.38 19.24 -11.78
C GLN A 42 -12.74 18.70 -10.39
N HIS A 43 -12.62 17.38 -10.17
CA HIS A 43 -12.87 16.76 -8.87
C HIS A 43 -11.86 17.22 -7.83
N SER A 44 -10.56 17.25 -8.20
CA SER A 44 -9.48 17.76 -7.37
C SER A 44 -9.71 19.21 -6.95
N GLN A 45 -10.01 20.10 -7.92
CA GLN A 45 -10.28 21.52 -7.64
C GLN A 45 -11.51 21.70 -6.74
N ARG A 46 -12.58 20.95 -7.00
CA ARG A 46 -13.79 21.00 -6.18
C ARG A 46 -13.53 20.55 -4.74
N TRP A 47 -12.68 19.53 -4.55
CA TRP A 47 -12.26 19.09 -3.22
C TRP A 47 -11.45 20.16 -2.51
N LEU A 48 -10.45 20.74 -3.17
CA LEU A 48 -9.58 21.77 -2.58
C LEU A 48 -10.33 23.05 -2.18
N GLN A 49 -11.46 23.34 -2.83
CA GLN A 49 -12.35 24.45 -2.46
C GLN A 49 -13.24 24.16 -1.24
N VAL A 50 -13.30 22.91 -0.76
CA VAL A 50 -14.02 22.58 0.48
C VAL A 50 -13.25 23.13 1.68
N ASP A 51 -14.00 23.73 2.61
CA ASP A 51 -13.48 24.22 3.88
C ASP A 51 -12.57 23.19 4.58
N GLU A 52 -11.46 23.67 5.12
CA GLU A 52 -10.44 22.83 5.75
C GLU A 52 -10.98 22.05 6.96
N GLY A 53 -11.89 22.65 7.74
CA GLY A 53 -12.54 21.97 8.86
C GLY A 53 -13.38 20.78 8.40
N VAL A 54 -14.13 20.95 7.31
CA VAL A 54 -14.92 19.85 6.71
C VAL A 54 -14.00 18.76 6.14
N ARG A 55 -12.93 19.13 5.44
CA ARG A 55 -11.94 18.16 4.94
C ARG A 55 -11.27 17.41 6.07
N GLY A 56 -10.93 18.09 7.17
CA GLY A 56 -10.41 17.49 8.39
C GLY A 56 -11.37 16.44 8.99
N GLN A 57 -12.67 16.73 9.06
CA GLN A 57 -13.67 15.77 9.53
C GLN A 57 -13.79 14.54 8.62
N VAL A 58 -13.76 14.75 7.30
CA VAL A 58 -13.80 13.65 6.32
C VAL A 58 -12.57 12.75 6.47
N LYS A 59 -11.37 13.35 6.54
CA LYS A 59 -10.10 12.64 6.74
C LYS A 59 -10.10 11.85 8.05
N GLN A 60 -10.52 12.47 9.15
CA GLN A 60 -10.59 11.81 10.45
C GLN A 60 -11.59 10.64 10.45
N GLY A 61 -12.78 10.82 9.87
CA GLY A 61 -13.79 9.76 9.80
C GLY A 61 -13.33 8.57 8.96
N ALA A 62 -12.66 8.82 7.84
CA ALA A 62 -12.06 7.76 7.03
C ALA A 62 -10.92 7.03 7.78
N MET A 63 -10.03 7.77 8.46
CA MET A 63 -8.95 7.19 9.27
C MET A 63 -9.46 6.35 10.43
N VAL A 64 -10.50 6.79 11.13
CA VAL A 64 -11.15 6.01 12.20
C VAL A 64 -11.75 4.72 11.66
N THR A 65 -12.33 4.77 10.45
CA THR A 65 -12.95 3.59 9.81
C THR A 65 -11.93 2.50 9.52
N LEU A 66 -10.63 2.80 9.36
CA LEU A 66 -9.60 1.76 9.20
C LEU A 66 -9.51 0.81 10.41
N GLY A 67 -9.96 1.25 11.59
CA GLY A 67 -10.04 0.43 12.81
C GLY A 67 -11.31 -0.42 12.93
N SER A 68 -12.21 -0.38 11.95
CA SER A 68 -13.46 -1.15 11.95
C SER A 68 -13.20 -2.66 11.80
N GLU A 69 -14.07 -3.48 12.37
CA GLU A 69 -14.08 -4.94 12.15
C GLU A 69 -14.59 -5.30 10.75
N ASN A 70 -15.28 -4.39 10.06
CA ASN A 70 -15.84 -4.62 8.75
C ASN A 70 -14.81 -4.40 7.63
N ARG A 71 -14.23 -5.49 7.12
CA ARG A 71 -13.19 -5.45 6.08
C ARG A 71 -13.61 -4.75 4.77
N GLN A 72 -14.88 -4.81 4.39
CA GLN A 72 -15.34 -4.14 3.18
C GLN A 72 -15.38 -2.61 3.38
N ALA A 73 -15.83 -2.17 4.55
CA ALA A 73 -15.80 -0.76 4.93
C ALA A 73 -14.37 -0.25 5.10
N THR A 74 -13.46 -1.01 5.71
CA THR A 74 -12.04 -0.61 5.83
C THR A 74 -11.38 -0.45 4.47
N THR A 75 -11.64 -1.37 3.53
CA THR A 75 -11.12 -1.28 2.16
C THR A 75 -11.65 -0.04 1.43
N ALA A 76 -12.96 0.25 1.56
CA ALA A 76 -13.55 1.44 0.98
C ALA A 76 -12.97 2.74 1.59
N ALA A 77 -12.72 2.74 2.90
CA ALA A 77 -12.04 3.85 3.59
C ALA A 77 -10.60 4.03 3.12
N ALA A 78 -9.84 2.93 2.96
CA ALA A 78 -8.47 2.95 2.44
C ALA A 78 -8.40 3.57 1.04
N GLN A 79 -9.32 3.21 0.15
CA GLN A 79 -9.41 3.81 -1.19
C GLN A 79 -9.81 5.29 -1.16
N ALA A 80 -10.73 5.67 -0.26
CA ALA A 80 -11.10 7.07 -0.09
C ALA A 80 -9.93 7.90 0.45
N ILE A 81 -9.16 7.38 1.41
CA ILE A 81 -7.94 8.02 1.92
C ILE A 81 -6.93 8.20 0.78
N ALA A 82 -6.65 7.16 0.01
CA ALA A 82 -5.74 7.25 -1.12
C ALA A 82 -6.17 8.32 -2.14
N ALA A 83 -7.46 8.41 -2.45
CA ALA A 83 -8.01 9.44 -3.34
C ALA A 83 -7.85 10.87 -2.79
N ILE A 84 -8.11 11.07 -1.49
CA ILE A 84 -7.91 12.36 -0.83
C ILE A 84 -6.41 12.71 -0.84
N THR A 85 -5.54 11.77 -0.48
CA THR A 85 -4.09 11.96 -0.46
C THR A 85 -3.55 12.29 -1.85
N ALA A 86 -4.02 11.62 -2.90
CA ALA A 86 -3.64 11.91 -4.28
C ALA A 86 -4.02 13.35 -4.72
N THR A 87 -5.01 13.95 -4.08
CA THR A 87 -5.41 15.33 -4.33
C THR A 87 -4.65 16.33 -3.45
N GLU A 88 -4.49 16.03 -2.16
CA GLU A 88 -3.93 16.97 -1.17
C GLU A 88 -2.40 16.97 -1.11
N LEU A 89 -1.76 15.80 -1.22
CA LEU A 89 -0.32 15.67 -1.06
C LEU A 89 0.47 16.48 -2.12
N PRO A 90 0.10 16.48 -3.42
CA PRO A 90 0.77 17.32 -4.42
C PRO A 90 0.65 18.83 -4.15
N GLN A 91 -0.37 19.24 -3.39
CA GLN A 91 -0.60 20.64 -2.99
C GLN A 91 0.09 21.01 -1.67
N GLY A 92 0.92 20.11 -1.12
CA GLY A 92 1.57 20.29 0.17
C GLY A 92 0.63 20.18 1.37
N GLN A 93 -0.53 19.56 1.20
CA GLN A 93 -1.52 19.36 2.26
C GLN A 93 -1.53 17.91 2.74
N TRP A 94 -1.93 17.71 4.00
CA TRP A 94 -2.00 16.39 4.67
C TRP A 94 -0.68 15.60 4.63
N LEU A 95 0.43 16.29 4.87
CA LEU A 95 1.79 15.74 4.85
C LEU A 95 2.03 14.66 5.92
N ASP A 96 1.21 14.62 6.97
CA ASP A 96 1.30 13.70 8.09
C ASP A 96 0.59 12.35 7.86
N VAL A 97 -0.12 12.18 6.74
CA VAL A 97 -0.91 10.96 6.45
C VAL A 97 -0.07 9.67 6.53
N ILE A 98 1.14 9.66 5.98
CA ILE A 98 2.02 8.49 6.02
C ILE A 98 2.47 8.20 7.45
N THR A 99 2.77 9.23 8.23
CA THR A 99 3.13 9.11 9.64
C THR A 99 1.99 8.52 10.46
N LEU A 100 0.75 8.94 10.22
CA LEU A 100 -0.44 8.39 10.87
C LEU A 100 -0.65 6.91 10.52
N LEU A 101 -0.47 6.53 9.25
CA LEU A 101 -0.57 5.14 8.81
C LEU A 101 0.55 4.28 9.41
N LEU A 102 1.78 4.80 9.51
CA LEU A 102 2.89 4.12 10.18
C LEU A 102 2.61 3.86 11.67
N GLN A 103 2.03 4.84 12.37
CA GLN A 103 1.62 4.67 13.77
C GLN A 103 0.60 3.53 13.91
N ASN A 104 -0.37 3.44 13.00
CA ASN A 104 -1.35 2.37 12.99
C ASN A 104 -0.71 0.99 12.77
N VAL A 105 0.30 0.88 11.91
CA VAL A 105 1.05 -0.37 11.68
C VAL A 105 1.82 -0.83 12.93
N SER A 106 2.20 0.11 13.78
CA SER A 106 2.89 -0.18 15.04
C SER A 106 1.95 -0.58 16.21
N THR A 107 0.64 -0.62 15.99
CA THR A 107 -0.33 -1.06 17.00
C THR A 107 -0.38 -2.58 17.10
N ASN A 108 -1.09 -3.11 18.11
CA ASN A 108 -1.36 -4.55 18.23
C ASN A 108 -2.61 -5.03 17.49
N ASN A 109 -3.32 -4.13 16.79
CA ASN A 109 -4.57 -4.47 16.09
C ASN A 109 -4.26 -4.95 14.66
N THR A 110 -4.36 -6.25 14.43
CA THR A 110 -4.11 -6.88 13.13
C THR A 110 -4.98 -6.29 12.02
N GLY A 111 -6.27 -6.05 12.25
CA GLY A 111 -7.17 -5.48 11.24
C GLY A 111 -6.74 -4.07 10.83
N LEU A 112 -6.37 -3.25 11.81
CA LEU A 112 -5.89 -1.90 11.58
C LEU A 112 -4.53 -1.88 10.85
N LYS A 113 -3.62 -2.81 11.17
CA LYS A 113 -2.36 -3.00 10.44
C LYS A 113 -2.62 -3.29 8.96
N VAL A 114 -3.47 -4.28 8.67
CA VAL A 114 -3.83 -4.67 7.30
C VAL A 114 -4.43 -3.48 6.56
N ALA A 115 -5.43 -2.82 7.13
CA ALA A 115 -6.10 -1.69 6.49
C ALA A 115 -5.14 -0.52 6.23
N SER A 116 -4.20 -0.26 7.14
CA SER A 116 -3.21 0.81 6.98
C SER A 116 -2.17 0.49 5.92
N LEU A 117 -1.66 -0.74 5.87
CA LEU A 117 -0.73 -1.20 4.82
C LEU A 117 -1.40 -1.21 3.44
N GLN A 118 -2.65 -1.64 3.36
CA GLN A 118 -3.45 -1.54 2.12
C GLN A 118 -3.63 -0.08 1.68
N THR A 119 -3.89 0.82 2.64
CA THR A 119 -3.98 2.26 2.35
C THR A 119 -2.66 2.80 1.79
N ILE A 120 -1.53 2.43 2.40
CA ILE A 120 -0.19 2.76 1.87
C ILE A 120 -0.05 2.21 0.45
N GLY A 121 -0.40 0.96 0.19
CA GLY A 121 -0.34 0.35 -1.13
C GLY A 121 -1.15 1.12 -2.20
N PHE A 122 -2.38 1.55 -1.87
CA PHE A 122 -3.20 2.37 -2.78
C PHE A 122 -2.61 3.77 -3.00
N ILE A 123 -2.02 4.38 -1.97
CA ILE A 123 -1.31 5.65 -2.10
C ILE A 123 -0.12 5.51 -3.05
N CYS A 124 0.67 4.44 -2.90
CA CYS A 124 1.84 4.16 -3.75
C CYS A 124 1.45 3.95 -5.22
N GLU A 125 0.29 3.33 -5.47
CA GLU A 125 -0.23 3.10 -6.83
C GLU A 125 -0.81 4.39 -7.47
N SER A 126 -1.43 5.26 -6.66
CA SER A 126 -2.26 6.36 -7.18
C SER A 126 -1.50 7.68 -7.36
N ILE A 127 -0.34 7.85 -6.73
CA ILE A 127 0.37 9.14 -6.69
C ILE A 127 1.66 9.04 -7.50
N ASN A 128 2.01 10.13 -8.19
CA ASN A 128 3.26 10.22 -8.94
C ASN A 128 4.47 9.86 -8.03
N PRO A 129 5.30 8.88 -8.44
CA PRO A 129 6.54 8.49 -7.77
C PRO A 129 7.42 9.64 -7.28
N ASP A 130 7.53 10.73 -8.07
CA ASP A 130 8.38 11.87 -7.73
C ASP A 130 7.92 12.62 -6.47
N ILE A 131 6.60 12.63 -6.20
CA ILE A 131 6.03 13.25 -5.00
C ILE A 131 6.30 12.36 -3.79
N LEU A 132 6.12 11.05 -3.95
CA LEU A 132 6.30 10.05 -2.89
C LEU A 132 7.77 9.79 -2.54
N ALA A 133 8.72 10.10 -3.42
CA ALA A 133 10.14 9.94 -3.15
C ALA A 133 10.59 10.66 -1.86
N THR A 134 9.97 11.81 -1.54
CA THR A 134 10.25 12.54 -0.28
C THR A 134 9.72 11.85 0.98
N GLN A 135 8.78 10.91 0.81
CA GLN A 135 8.14 10.12 1.86
C GLN A 135 8.58 8.64 1.80
N SER A 136 9.61 8.30 1.03
CA SER A 136 10.02 6.90 0.82
C SER A 136 10.43 6.22 2.13
N ASN A 137 11.17 6.91 3.00
CA ASN A 137 11.65 6.35 4.26
C ASN A 137 10.52 5.90 5.21
N PRO A 138 9.52 6.74 5.56
CA PRO A 138 8.43 6.31 6.43
C PRO A 138 7.55 5.23 5.76
N ILE A 139 7.36 5.28 4.44
CA ILE A 139 6.65 4.21 3.69
C ILE A 139 7.42 2.88 3.83
N LEU A 140 8.73 2.88 3.53
CA LEU A 140 9.59 1.70 3.63
C LEU A 140 9.64 1.15 5.06
N THR A 141 9.69 2.02 6.05
CA THR A 141 9.65 1.62 7.46
C THR A 141 8.35 0.85 7.77
N ALA A 142 7.19 1.36 7.33
CA ALA A 142 5.91 0.72 7.56
C ALA A 142 5.82 -0.66 6.86
N VAL A 143 6.23 -0.75 5.59
CA VAL A 143 6.12 -2.00 4.82
C VAL A 143 7.14 -3.04 5.31
N VAL A 144 8.38 -2.66 5.62
CA VAL A 144 9.38 -3.59 6.18
C VAL A 144 8.93 -4.11 7.55
N GLN A 145 8.39 -3.24 8.41
CA GLN A 145 7.84 -3.66 9.69
C GLN A 145 6.70 -4.66 9.54
N GLY A 146 5.76 -4.41 8.62
CA GLY A 146 4.62 -5.30 8.38
C GLY A 146 5.00 -6.63 7.69
N ALA A 147 6.07 -6.63 6.88
CA ALA A 147 6.52 -7.80 6.14
C ALA A 147 7.48 -8.72 6.92
N ASN A 148 7.99 -8.24 8.07
CA ASN A 148 8.93 -8.96 8.93
C ASN A 148 8.50 -10.42 9.19
N SER A 149 9.45 -11.36 9.18
CA SER A 149 9.24 -12.77 9.48
C SER A 149 8.65 -13.04 10.88
N GLU A 150 8.84 -12.14 11.83
CA GLU A 150 8.27 -12.22 13.19
C GLU A 150 6.78 -11.84 13.24
N GLU A 151 6.24 -11.20 12.19
CA GLU A 151 4.82 -10.89 12.12
C GLU A 151 4.00 -12.17 11.93
N THR A 152 3.22 -12.52 12.95
CA THR A 152 2.42 -13.75 12.97
C THR A 152 1.28 -13.76 11.95
N SER A 153 0.73 -12.58 11.63
CA SER A 153 -0.39 -12.47 10.70
C SER A 153 0.07 -12.48 9.24
N GLN A 154 -0.29 -13.53 8.51
CA GLN A 154 0.02 -13.63 7.08
C GLN A 154 -0.74 -12.60 6.25
N GLU A 155 -1.91 -12.14 6.72
CA GLU A 155 -2.66 -11.05 6.07
C GLU A 155 -1.92 -9.71 6.17
N VAL A 156 -1.26 -9.44 7.31
CA VAL A 156 -0.43 -8.24 7.49
C VAL A 156 0.79 -8.33 6.58
N ARG A 157 1.47 -9.48 6.57
CA ARG A 157 2.64 -9.70 5.70
C ARG A 157 2.28 -9.57 4.23
N TYR A 158 1.16 -10.13 3.80
CA TYR A 158 0.66 -10.01 2.43
C TYR A 158 0.39 -8.55 2.05
N ALA A 159 -0.34 -7.81 2.89
CA ALA A 159 -0.61 -6.40 2.66
C ALA A 159 0.68 -5.56 2.60
N ALA A 160 1.66 -5.87 3.46
CA ALA A 160 2.95 -5.19 3.48
C ALA A 160 3.79 -5.45 2.22
N ILE A 161 3.89 -6.71 1.78
CA ILE A 161 4.63 -7.06 0.57
C ILE A 161 3.97 -6.47 -0.68
N THR A 162 2.63 -6.48 -0.74
CA THR A 162 1.89 -5.83 -1.84
C THR A 162 2.13 -4.32 -1.86
N ALA A 163 2.15 -3.66 -0.69
CA ALA A 163 2.48 -2.25 -0.59
C ALA A 163 3.93 -1.96 -0.98
N LEU A 164 4.86 -2.86 -0.62
CA LEU A 164 6.26 -2.77 -1.03
C LEU A 164 6.39 -2.83 -2.55
N LEU A 165 5.71 -3.77 -3.23
CA LEU A 165 5.69 -3.89 -4.70
C LEU A 165 5.35 -2.56 -5.37
N ASN A 166 4.27 -1.91 -4.91
CA ASN A 166 3.82 -0.62 -5.43
C ASN A 166 4.78 0.53 -5.11
N SER A 167 5.62 0.39 -4.07
CA SER A 167 6.59 1.42 -3.69
C SER A 167 7.90 1.38 -4.47
N LEU A 168 8.19 0.27 -5.17
CA LEU A 168 9.48 0.03 -5.82
C LEU A 168 9.83 1.09 -6.87
N GLU A 169 8.87 1.83 -7.43
CA GLU A 169 9.16 2.84 -8.45
C GLU A 169 9.84 4.11 -7.92
N PHE A 170 9.65 4.45 -6.64
CA PHE A 170 10.14 5.71 -6.05
C PHE A 170 11.17 5.52 -4.92
N VAL A 171 11.60 4.30 -4.64
CA VAL A 171 12.60 3.99 -3.58
C VAL A 171 14.02 3.85 -4.13
N ARG A 172 14.32 4.46 -5.29
CA ARG A 172 15.64 4.35 -5.95
C ARG A 172 16.78 4.81 -5.05
N GLN A 173 16.61 5.90 -4.30
CA GLN A 173 17.66 6.39 -3.38
C GLN A 173 17.94 5.38 -2.26
N ASN A 174 16.91 4.69 -1.77
CA ASN A 174 17.06 3.64 -0.77
C ASN A 174 17.80 2.42 -1.32
N PHE A 175 17.55 2.06 -2.59
CA PHE A 175 18.31 1.01 -3.28
C PHE A 175 19.76 1.38 -3.61
N GLU A 176 20.13 2.66 -3.68
CA GLU A 176 21.52 3.08 -3.78
C GLU A 176 22.27 2.89 -2.45
N ASN A 177 21.58 3.03 -1.32
CA ASN A 177 22.15 2.76 0.00
C ASN A 177 22.22 1.24 0.25
N GLU A 178 23.43 0.69 0.35
CA GLU A 178 23.64 -0.74 0.54
C GLU A 178 22.96 -1.30 1.80
N GLY A 179 22.97 -0.55 2.91
CA GLY A 179 22.35 -0.98 4.17
C GLY A 179 20.84 -1.13 4.04
N GLU A 180 20.18 -0.11 3.47
CA GLU A 180 18.73 -0.12 3.26
C GLU A 180 18.31 -1.15 2.21
N ARG A 181 19.07 -1.25 1.11
CA ARG A 181 18.89 -2.30 0.09
C ARG A 181 18.99 -3.70 0.68
N ASN A 182 19.95 -3.95 1.57
CA ASN A 182 20.10 -5.24 2.24
C ASN A 182 18.86 -5.59 3.07
N VAL A 183 18.30 -4.62 3.80
CA VAL A 183 17.07 -4.82 4.59
C VAL A 183 15.91 -5.19 3.66
N ILE A 184 15.69 -4.42 2.59
CA ILE A 184 14.60 -4.69 1.63
C ILE A 184 14.76 -6.07 1.00
N MET A 185 15.94 -6.39 0.49
CA MET A 185 16.21 -7.68 -0.15
C MET A 185 16.05 -8.85 0.80
N GLN A 186 16.51 -8.72 2.05
CA GLN A 186 16.31 -9.75 3.08
C GLN A 186 14.82 -9.97 3.34
N THR A 187 14.06 -8.88 3.58
CA THR A 187 12.62 -8.96 3.84
C THR A 187 11.86 -9.64 2.69
N VAL A 188 12.15 -9.29 1.43
CA VAL A 188 11.49 -9.92 0.28
C VAL A 188 11.91 -11.39 0.15
N CYS A 189 13.19 -11.71 0.30
CA CYS A 189 13.67 -13.10 0.21
C CYS A 189 13.04 -13.99 1.28
N GLU A 190 12.94 -13.52 2.53
CA GLU A 190 12.26 -14.24 3.62
C GLU A 190 10.76 -14.41 3.34
N ALA A 191 10.12 -13.43 2.71
CA ALA A 191 8.71 -13.53 2.32
C ALA A 191 8.46 -14.60 1.24
N THR A 192 9.42 -14.88 0.34
CA THR A 192 9.32 -16.01 -0.60
C THR A 192 9.28 -17.38 0.07
N GLN A 193 9.69 -17.46 1.34
CA GLN A 193 9.69 -18.68 2.15
C GLN A 193 8.51 -18.72 3.14
N SER A 194 7.55 -17.80 3.01
CA SER A 194 6.36 -17.76 3.84
C SER A 194 5.56 -19.07 3.78
N PRO A 195 4.91 -19.52 4.87
CA PRO A 195 3.98 -20.65 4.78
C PRO A 195 2.69 -20.31 4.00
N ASP A 196 2.41 -19.02 3.75
CA ASP A 196 1.26 -18.57 2.97
C ASP A 196 1.63 -18.33 1.50
N GLY A 197 0.94 -19.02 0.59
CA GLY A 197 1.19 -18.94 -0.85
C GLY A 197 0.95 -17.55 -1.45
N ASN A 198 0.00 -16.76 -0.93
CA ASN A 198 -0.24 -15.41 -1.46
C ASN A 198 0.93 -14.48 -1.10
N VAL A 199 1.49 -14.62 0.11
CA VAL A 199 2.71 -13.89 0.50
C VAL A 199 3.88 -14.29 -0.39
N GLN A 200 4.05 -15.58 -0.70
CA GLN A 200 5.10 -16.04 -1.59
C GLN A 200 4.95 -15.44 -3.01
N VAL A 201 3.76 -15.50 -3.60
CA VAL A 201 3.49 -14.94 -4.94
C VAL A 201 3.84 -13.46 -4.97
N ALA A 202 3.32 -12.67 -4.02
CA ALA A 202 3.61 -11.24 -3.94
C ALA A 202 5.11 -10.96 -3.73
N ALA A 203 5.82 -11.81 -2.99
CA ALA A 203 7.26 -11.68 -2.79
C ALA A 203 8.05 -11.97 -4.07
N PHE A 204 7.66 -13.00 -4.85
CA PHE A 204 8.26 -13.24 -6.16
C PHE A 204 7.95 -12.12 -7.16
N GLU A 205 6.76 -11.53 -7.13
CA GLU A 205 6.42 -10.32 -7.88
C GLU A 205 7.35 -9.15 -7.53
N CYS A 206 7.61 -8.94 -6.23
CA CYS A 206 8.62 -7.98 -5.78
C CYS A 206 10.01 -8.30 -6.36
N LEU A 207 10.46 -9.56 -6.35
CA LEU A 207 11.75 -9.93 -6.91
C LEU A 207 11.84 -9.65 -8.41
N VAL A 208 10.80 -9.97 -9.18
CA VAL A 208 10.70 -9.65 -10.61
C VAL A 208 10.83 -8.14 -10.81
N ARG A 209 10.03 -7.35 -10.08
CA ARG A 209 10.03 -5.90 -10.21
C ARG A 209 11.36 -5.27 -9.79
N ILE A 210 11.99 -5.78 -8.74
CA ILE A 210 13.33 -5.36 -8.31
C ILE A 210 14.36 -5.65 -9.40
N MET A 211 14.31 -6.82 -10.04
CA MET A 211 15.23 -7.16 -11.13
C MET A 211 15.07 -6.21 -12.32
N GLN A 212 13.82 -5.85 -12.68
CA GLN A 212 13.53 -4.87 -13.74
C GLN A 212 14.12 -3.48 -13.44
N LEU A 213 14.00 -3.02 -12.19
CA LEU A 213 14.32 -1.65 -11.82
C LEU A 213 15.79 -1.46 -11.39
N TYR A 214 16.42 -2.50 -10.84
CA TYR A 214 17.68 -2.40 -10.08
C TYR A 214 18.70 -3.48 -10.44
N TYR A 215 18.65 -4.00 -11.68
CA TYR A 215 19.51 -5.08 -12.17
C TYR A 215 21.00 -4.92 -11.81
N ASP A 216 21.55 -3.71 -11.95
CA ASP A 216 22.96 -3.41 -11.67
C ASP A 216 23.35 -3.64 -10.21
N LYS A 217 22.38 -3.61 -9.29
CA LYS A 217 22.59 -3.87 -7.85
C LYS A 217 22.44 -5.34 -7.48
N MET A 218 21.93 -6.20 -8.37
CA MET A 218 21.48 -7.55 -8.00
C MET A 218 22.59 -8.59 -7.93
N ARG A 219 23.79 -8.30 -8.46
CA ARG A 219 24.89 -9.28 -8.56
C ARG A 219 25.18 -10.01 -7.25
N PHE A 220 25.28 -9.29 -6.13
CA PHE A 220 25.55 -9.88 -4.83
C PHE A 220 24.44 -10.84 -4.39
N TYR A 221 23.17 -10.43 -4.52
CA TYR A 221 22.02 -11.22 -4.09
C TYR A 221 21.76 -12.41 -5.01
N MET A 222 22.10 -12.31 -6.30
CA MET A 222 21.99 -13.41 -7.26
C MET A 222 22.77 -14.64 -6.82
N GLU A 223 24.04 -14.46 -6.45
CA GLU A 223 24.91 -15.55 -6.00
C GLU A 223 24.52 -16.08 -4.61
N LYS A 224 24.01 -15.20 -3.74
CA LYS A 224 23.73 -15.53 -2.34
C LYS A 224 22.37 -16.18 -2.10
N ALA A 225 21.34 -15.75 -2.83
CA ALA A 225 19.96 -16.16 -2.53
C ALA A 225 19.09 -16.33 -3.78
N LEU A 226 19.04 -15.32 -4.67
CA LEU A 226 17.99 -15.26 -5.70
C LEU A 226 18.04 -16.43 -6.68
N TYR A 227 19.25 -16.90 -7.05
CA TYR A 227 19.36 -18.10 -7.90
C TYR A 227 18.71 -19.33 -7.24
N GLY A 228 19.03 -19.60 -5.97
CA GLY A 228 18.47 -20.74 -5.25
C GLY A 228 16.96 -20.63 -5.08
N LEU A 229 16.48 -19.46 -4.64
CA LEU A 229 15.05 -19.20 -4.41
C LEU A 229 14.23 -19.35 -5.68
N THR A 230 14.69 -18.79 -6.80
CA THR A 230 13.97 -18.86 -8.09
C THR A 230 14.00 -20.25 -8.69
N VAL A 231 15.11 -21.01 -8.58
CA VAL A 231 15.16 -22.40 -9.03
C VAL A 231 14.21 -23.30 -8.24
N ILE A 232 14.07 -23.07 -6.93
CA ILE A 232 13.08 -23.77 -6.10
C ILE A 232 11.67 -23.32 -6.50
N GLY A 233 11.43 -22.02 -6.66
CA GLY A 233 10.16 -21.45 -7.09
C GLY A 233 9.66 -22.02 -8.42
N MET A 234 10.53 -22.15 -9.42
CA MET A 234 10.20 -22.73 -10.74
C MET A 234 9.73 -24.19 -10.67
N LYS A 235 10.02 -24.90 -9.57
CA LYS A 235 9.61 -26.30 -9.34
C LYS A 235 8.45 -26.41 -8.33
N HIS A 236 7.90 -25.28 -7.90
CA HIS A 236 6.84 -25.24 -6.91
C HIS A 236 5.53 -25.84 -7.46
N GLU A 237 4.75 -26.50 -6.61
CA GLU A 237 3.49 -27.15 -7.02
C GLU A 237 2.37 -26.13 -7.31
N ASP A 238 2.38 -25.00 -6.61
CA ASP A 238 1.53 -23.86 -6.95
C ASP A 238 2.06 -23.15 -8.21
N GLU A 239 1.26 -23.23 -9.27
CA GLU A 239 1.55 -22.65 -10.58
C GLU A 239 1.81 -21.14 -10.51
N LYS A 240 1.14 -20.39 -9.63
CA LYS A 240 1.34 -18.94 -9.53
C LYS A 240 2.75 -18.60 -9.08
N ILE A 241 3.29 -19.35 -8.13
CA ILE A 241 4.66 -19.18 -7.65
C ILE A 241 5.66 -19.59 -8.72
N ALA A 242 5.40 -20.72 -9.39
CA ALA A 242 6.25 -21.19 -10.48
C ALA A 242 6.32 -20.18 -11.63
N LEU A 243 5.18 -19.62 -12.04
CA LEU A 243 5.13 -18.60 -13.09
C LEU A 243 5.96 -17.36 -12.74
N GLN A 244 5.85 -16.83 -11.52
CA GLN A 244 6.65 -15.65 -11.15
C GLN A 244 8.15 -15.94 -11.02
N ALA A 245 8.51 -17.15 -10.60
CA ALA A 245 9.91 -17.57 -10.59
C ALA A 245 10.49 -17.74 -12.01
N ILE A 246 9.68 -18.14 -12.99
CA ILE A 246 10.06 -18.18 -14.41
C ILE A 246 10.15 -16.77 -14.99
N GLU A 247 9.19 -15.90 -14.67
CA GLU A 247 9.14 -14.51 -15.12
C GLU A 247 10.40 -13.73 -14.70
N PHE A 248 10.93 -14.03 -13.51
CA PHE A 248 12.19 -13.45 -13.03
C PHE A 248 13.36 -13.62 -14.00
N TRP A 249 13.43 -14.75 -14.71
CA TRP A 249 14.47 -15.04 -15.70
C TRP A 249 14.13 -14.57 -17.11
N SER A 250 12.90 -14.11 -17.32
CA SER A 250 12.39 -13.60 -18.61
C SER A 250 12.43 -12.06 -18.69
N THR A 251 12.69 -11.42 -17.55
CA THR A 251 12.80 -9.97 -17.34
C THR A 251 14.13 -9.38 -17.81
#